data_AF-A0A0Q5EYL7-F1
#
_entry.id   AF-A0A0Q5EYL7-F1
#
_cell.length_a   1.000
_cell.length_b   1.000
_cell.length_c   1.000
_cell.angle_alpha   90.00
_cell.angle_beta   90.00
_cell.angle_gamma   90.00
#
_symmetry.space_group_name_H-M   'P 1'
#
loop_
_entity.id
_entity.type
_entity.pdbx_description
1 polymer ?
#
loop_
_entity_poly.entity_id
_entity_poly.type
_entity_poly.pdbx_seq_one_letter_code
_entity_poly.pdbx_strand_id
1 'polypeptide(L)' 'MSFASWSDFLAMGRHGLFVWSAYGLFAAVLAINVILPWLARRRYLQEQARRVRRESRS' A
#
# COMPACT_ATOMS: atom_id res chain seq x y z
N MET A 1 6.37 9.71 36.58
CA MET A 1 5.43 9.08 35.63
C MET A 1 6.10 9.12 34.26
N SER A 2 6.38 7.96 33.66
CA SER A 2 7.43 7.81 32.61
C SER A 2 6.98 8.12 31.18
N PHE A 3 5.70 8.40 30.92
CA PHE A 3 5.20 8.75 29.59
C PHE A 3 4.04 9.73 29.77
N ALA A 4 4.30 11.02 29.61
CA ALA A 4 3.34 12.08 29.93
C ALA A 4 2.40 12.40 28.76
N SER A 5 2.68 11.92 27.54
CA SER A 5 1.85 12.26 26.38
C SER A 5 2.07 11.33 25.18
N TRP A 6 1.03 11.18 24.33
CA TRP A 6 1.13 10.57 23.00
C TRP A 6 2.18 11.28 22.12
N SER A 7 2.39 12.58 22.33
CA SER A 7 3.43 13.37 21.68
C SER A 7 4.84 12.91 22.05
N ASP A 8 5.12 12.46 23.27
CA ASP A 8 6.45 11.93 23.65
C ASP A 8 6.75 10.58 22.99
N PHE A 9 5.70 9.81 22.68
CA PHE A 9 5.82 8.53 21.97
C PHE A 9 6.12 8.75 20.47
N LEU A 10 5.51 9.79 19.88
CA LEU A 10 5.81 10.26 18.51
C LEU A 10 7.18 10.96 18.44
N ALA A 11 7.49 11.78 19.44
CA ALA A 11 8.73 12.56 19.57
C ALA A 11 9.74 11.85 20.48
N MET A 12 9.91 10.54 20.30
CA MET A 12 10.92 9.71 20.97
C MET A 12 12.34 10.02 20.44
N GLY A 13 12.71 11.31 20.37
CA GLY A 13 14.01 11.83 19.94
C GLY A 13 14.66 11.06 18.79
N ARG A 14 15.88 10.56 19.02
CA ARG A 14 16.68 9.79 18.04
C ARG A 14 16.17 8.39 17.72
N HIS A 15 15.27 7.82 18.52
CA HIS A 15 14.79 6.44 18.34
C HIS A 15 13.48 6.38 17.56
N GLY A 16 12.66 7.43 17.63
CA GLY A 16 11.41 7.53 16.87
C GLY A 16 11.63 7.37 15.35
N LEU A 17 12.69 7.97 14.80
CA LEU A 17 13.01 7.85 13.37
C LEU A 17 13.19 6.40 12.91
N PHE A 18 13.84 5.55 13.69
CA PHE A 18 14.02 4.13 13.36
C PHE A 18 12.70 3.36 13.40
N VAL A 19 11.89 3.59 14.43
CA VAL A 19 10.60 2.91 14.61
C VAL A 19 9.62 3.31 13.49
N TRP A 20 9.47 4.62 13.24
CA TRP A 20 8.61 5.12 12.18
C TRP A 20 9.09 4.70 10.79
N SER A 21 10.39 4.64 10.55
CA SER A 21 10.92 4.14 9.27
C SER A 21 10.64 2.64 9.08
N ALA A 22 10.75 1.83 10.14
CA ALA A 22 10.41 0.41 10.08
C ALA A 22 8.91 0.20 9.81
N TYR A 23 8.03 0.94 10.49
CA TYR A 23 6.59 0.92 10.21
C TYR A 23 6.26 1.43 8.81
N GLY A 24 6.92 2.49 8.36
CA GLY A 24 6.77 3.04 7.01
C GLY A 24 7.19 2.04 5.94
N LEU A 25 8.32 1.36 6.13
CA LEU A 25 8.79 0.31 5.21
C LEU A 25 7.84 -0.88 5.20
N PHE A 26 7.39 -1.34 6.37
CA PHE A 26 6.40 -2.41 6.47
C PHE A 26 5.09 -2.05 5.75
N ALA A 27 4.55 -0.85 6.02
CA ALA A 27 3.34 -0.35 5.38
C ALA A 27 3.52 -0.20 3.86
N ALA A 28 4.68 0.26 3.40
CA ALA A 28 5.00 0.35 1.98
C ALA A 28 5.02 -1.02 1.31
N VAL A 29 5.68 -2.02 1.91
CA VAL A 29 5.71 -3.40 1.39
C VAL A 29 4.31 -4.00 1.35
N LEU A 30 3.50 -3.78 2.39
CA LEU A 30 2.11 -4.23 2.44
C LEU A 30 1.28 -3.57 1.34
N ALA A 31 1.39 -2.25 1.19
CA ALA A 31 0.69 -1.48 0.17
C ALA A 31 1.08 -1.94 -1.24
N ILE A 32 2.37 -2.14 -1.51
CA ILE A 32 2.87 -2.65 -2.79
C ILE A 32 2.26 -4.04 -3.09
N ASN A 33 2.25 -4.94 -2.11
CA ASN A 33 1.66 -6.29 -2.26
C ASN A 33 0.17 -6.26 -2.58
N VAL A 34 -0.58 -5.24 -2.15
CA VAL A 34 -2.01 -5.10 -2.44
C VAL A 34 -2.25 -4.35 -3.75
N ILE A 35 -1.50 -3.27 -4.00
CA ILE A 35 -1.68 -2.38 -5.15
C ILE A 35 -1.28 -3.07 -6.45
N LEU A 36 -0.18 -3.83 -6.48
CA LEU A 36 0.27 -4.58 -7.65
C LEU A 36 -0.80 -5.53 -8.22
N PRO A 37 -1.35 -6.50 -7.46
CA PRO A 37 -2.37 -7.41 -7.97
C PRO A 37 -3.67 -6.69 -8.27
N TRP A 38 -4.01 -5.62 -7.55
CA TRP A 38 -5.20 -4.83 -7.84
C TRP A 38 -5.11 -4.12 -9.20
N LEU A 39 -3.96 -3.49 -9.50
CA LEU A 39 -3.68 -2.88 -10.80
C LEU A 39 -3.66 -3.94 -11.92
N ALA A 40 -3.02 -5.09 -11.68
CA ALA A 40 -2.98 -6.20 -12.63
C ALA A 40 -4.38 -6.72 -12.96
N ARG A 41 -5.24 -6.91 -11.95
CA ARG A 41 -6.64 -7.31 -12.12
C ARG A 41 -7.43 -6.28 -12.93
N ARG A 42 -7.21 -4.99 -12.67
CA ARG A 42 -7.88 -3.91 -13.41
C ARG A 42 -7.49 -3.93 -14.89
N ARG A 43 -6.20 -4.15 -15.20
CA ARG A 43 -5.72 -4.30 -16.58
C ARG A 43 -6.32 -5.55 -17.25
N TYR A 44 -6.31 -6.69 -16.56
CA TYR A 44 -6.87 -7.93 -17.07
C TYR A 44 -8.35 -7.79 -17.45
N LEU A 45 -9.17 -7.18 -16.57
CA LEU A 45 -10.59 -6.95 -16.86
C LEU A 45 -10.81 -6.02 -18.07
N GLN A 46 -9.97 -5.00 -18.23
CA GLN A 46 -10.03 -4.11 -19.39
C GLN A 46 -9.67 -4.84 -20.70
N GLU A 47 -8.71 -5.76 -20.66
CA GLU A 47 -8.33 -6.57 -21.81
C GLU A 47 -9.42 -7.56 -22.18
N GLN A 48 -10.05 -8.23 -21.21
CA GLN A 48 -11.18 -9.13 -21.45
C GLN A 48 -12.37 -8.39 -22.08
N ALA A 49 -12.72 -7.20 -21.57
CA ALA A 49 -13.79 -6.38 -22.15
C ALA A 49 -13.52 -5.98 -23.62
N ARG A 50 -12.25 -5.81 -24.00
CA ARG A 50 -11.86 -5.53 -25.39
C ARG A 50 -11.94 -6.76 -26.29
N ARG A 51 -11.67 -7.96 -25.77
CA ARG A 51 -11.76 -9.23 -26.52
C ARG A 51 -13.22 -9.60 -26.83
N VAL A 52 -14.10 -9.53 -25.84
CA VAL A 52 -15.55 -9.80 -26.01
C VAL A 52 -16.16 -8.90 -27.10
N ARG A 53 -15.76 -7.63 -27.17
CA ARG A 53 -16.23 -6.70 -28.21
C ARG A 53 -15.78 -7.03 -29.63
N ARG A 54 -14.70 -7.82 -29.79
CA ARG A 54 -14.21 -8.25 -31.11
C ARG A 54 -14.92 -9.52 -31.55
N GLU A 55 -15.15 -10.46 -30.63
CA GLU A 55 -15.91 -11.68 -30.89
C GLU A 55 -17.39 -11.41 -31.16
N SER A 56 -17.99 -10.38 -30.52
CA SER A 56 -19.38 -9.98 -30.80
C SER A 56 -19.57 -9.25 -32.14
N ARG A 57 -18.51 -9.02 -32.92
CA ARG A 57 -18.56 -8.27 -34.20
C ARG A 57 -18.17 -9.13 -35.42
N SER A 58 -17.88 -10.42 -35.23
CA SER A 58 -17.78 -11.44 -36.29
C SER A 58 -19.04 -12.28 -36.32
#